data_AF-A0A1G2ZA49-F1
#
_entry.id   AF-A0A1G2ZA49-F1
#
_cell.length_a   1.000
_cell.length_b   1.000
_cell.length_c   1.000
_cell.angle_alpha   90.00
_cell.angle_beta   90.00
_cell.angle_gamma   90.00
#
_symmetry.space_group_name_H-M   'P 1'
#
loop_
_entity.id
_entity.type
_entity.pdbx_description
1 polymer ?
#
loop_
_entity_poly.entity_id
_entity_poly.type
_entity_poly.pdbx_seq_one_letter_code
_entity_poly.pdbx_strand_id
1 'polypeptide(L)'
;MLVDYNVNGAFNDKSADFGQCDRVRIGEKGSQDSRYVGNYVEVDNKLYKPEIAKDGAFIILTEAADVSYGTVRISKDVSSFSVGGMNGLFNRKPENGVVKLPVGDYRIVSWSLIKNDDKGVKWELRGSSYRGGPGGFTVKSGEEKSLAVGEPVYSKAQYQKSGTSYMFNQNLEGGQGEQIELLRNGAQPPPPKLRIRSRDGTYDRALSFEYG
;
A
#
# COMPACT_ATOMS: atom_id res chain seq x y z
N MET A 1 -8.18 -21.01 3.20
CA MET A 1 -6.96 -21.64 2.63
C MET A 1 -5.74 -21.00 3.28
N LEU A 2 -4.77 -21.81 3.68
CA LEU A 2 -3.47 -21.36 4.18
C LEU A 2 -2.44 -21.43 3.06
N VAL A 3 -1.48 -20.52 3.07
CA VAL A 3 -0.39 -20.46 2.10
C VAL A 3 0.91 -20.25 2.86
N ASP A 4 1.77 -21.26 2.79
CA ASP A 4 3.19 -21.16 3.15
C ASP A 4 3.84 -20.18 2.15
N TYR A 5 4.05 -18.95 2.60
CA TYR A 5 4.48 -17.87 1.72
C TYR A 5 6.00 -17.82 1.59
N ASN A 6 6.72 -18.22 2.65
CA ASN A 6 8.18 -18.23 2.68
C ASN A 6 8.77 -19.59 2.24
N VAL A 7 7.91 -20.58 1.97
CA VAL A 7 8.22 -21.92 1.46
C VAL A 7 9.08 -22.74 2.43
N ASN A 8 8.83 -22.61 3.74
CA ASN A 8 9.59 -23.32 4.78
C ASN A 8 8.91 -24.59 5.30
N GLY A 9 7.71 -24.93 4.80
CA GLY A 9 6.92 -26.08 5.21
C GLY A 9 6.03 -25.85 6.43
N ALA A 10 5.96 -24.63 6.96
CA ALA A 10 5.01 -24.20 7.99
C ALA A 10 3.95 -23.28 7.38
N PHE A 11 2.79 -23.19 8.05
CA PHE A 11 1.66 -22.36 7.61
C PHE A 11 1.18 -21.36 8.67
N ASN A 12 1.97 -21.20 9.74
CA ASN A 12 1.63 -20.39 10.91
C ASN A 12 2.65 -19.26 11.18
N ASP A 13 3.50 -18.93 10.23
CA ASP A 13 4.51 -17.91 10.40
C ASP A 13 3.90 -16.50 10.41
N LYS A 14 4.10 -15.83 11.55
CA LYS A 14 3.73 -14.43 11.76
C LYS A 14 5.01 -13.60 11.70
N SER A 15 5.01 -12.56 10.86
CA SER A 15 6.17 -11.67 10.76
C SER A 15 5.78 -10.25 10.39
N ALA A 16 6.53 -9.28 10.92
CA ALA A 16 6.47 -7.88 10.46
C ALA A 16 7.21 -7.68 9.13
N ASP A 17 8.04 -8.65 8.72
CA ASP A 17 8.52 -8.77 7.35
C ASP A 17 7.50 -9.57 6.54
N PHE A 18 6.81 -8.89 5.63
CA PHE A 18 5.73 -9.49 4.85
C PHE A 18 6.24 -10.63 3.96
N GLY A 19 7.52 -10.64 3.58
CA GLY A 19 8.13 -11.73 2.83
C GLY A 19 8.30 -13.02 3.65
N GLN A 20 8.28 -12.91 4.97
CA GLN A 20 8.48 -14.01 5.93
C GLN A 20 7.20 -14.37 6.69
N CYS A 21 6.05 -13.83 6.26
CA CYS A 21 4.76 -14.05 6.90
C CYS A 21 3.88 -14.88 5.96
N ASP A 22 3.20 -15.87 6.50
CA ASP A 22 2.25 -16.70 5.74
C ASP A 22 0.98 -15.94 5.39
N ARG A 23 0.17 -16.55 4.51
CA ARG A 23 -1.13 -15.99 4.11
C ARG A 23 -2.28 -16.89 4.51
N VAL A 24 -3.38 -16.23 4.85
CA VAL A 24 -4.67 -16.85 5.05
C VAL A 24 -5.69 -16.22 4.11
N ARG A 25 -6.47 -17.06 3.44
CA ARG A 25 -7.61 -16.65 2.60
C ARG A 25 -8.89 -17.17 3.23
N ILE A 26 -9.75 -16.24 3.65
CA ILE A 26 -11.08 -16.50 4.21
C ILE A 26 -12.05 -15.64 3.38
N GLY A 27 -13.11 -16.26 2.86
CA GLY A 27 -14.07 -15.60 1.99
C GLY A 27 -14.57 -16.54 0.90
N GLU A 28 -15.15 -15.95 -0.15
CA GLU A 28 -15.71 -16.69 -1.27
C GLU A 28 -14.67 -17.57 -1.99
N LYS A 29 -15.12 -18.75 -2.44
CA LYS A 29 -14.29 -19.68 -3.18
C LYS A 29 -13.80 -19.01 -4.48
N GLY A 30 -12.48 -18.95 -4.65
CA GLY A 30 -11.85 -18.30 -5.80
C GLY A 30 -11.44 -16.84 -5.55
N SER A 31 -11.81 -16.26 -4.40
CA SER A 31 -11.29 -14.96 -3.98
C SER A 31 -9.77 -15.01 -3.86
N GLN A 32 -9.13 -13.98 -4.41
CA GLN A 32 -7.69 -13.73 -4.24
C GLN A 32 -7.40 -12.84 -3.03
N ASP A 33 -8.42 -12.41 -2.25
CA ASP A 33 -8.19 -11.67 -1.01
C ASP A 33 -7.39 -12.57 -0.05
N SER A 34 -6.19 -12.12 0.26
CA SER A 34 -5.25 -12.82 1.12
C SER A 34 -4.81 -11.88 2.22
N ARG A 35 -4.90 -12.36 3.45
CA ARG A 35 -4.50 -11.65 4.66
C ARG A 35 -3.21 -12.24 5.19
N TYR A 36 -2.52 -11.46 6.01
CA TYR A 36 -1.33 -11.94 6.71
C TYR A 36 -1.75 -12.82 7.88
N VAL A 37 -1.03 -13.92 8.07
CA VAL A 37 -1.11 -14.68 9.31
C VAL A 37 -0.53 -13.80 10.42
N GLY A 38 -1.39 -13.38 11.36
CA GLY A 38 -1.04 -12.47 12.44
C GLY A 38 -1.68 -12.84 13.76
N ASN A 39 -1.57 -11.97 14.76
CA ASN A 39 -2.30 -12.12 16.02
C ASN A 39 -3.82 -12.02 15.83
N TYR A 40 -4.26 -11.33 14.78
CA TYR A 40 -5.66 -11.23 14.41
C TYR A 40 -5.85 -11.50 12.92
N VAL A 41 -7.02 -12.03 12.60
CA VAL A 41 -7.57 -12.07 11.25
C VAL A 41 -8.93 -11.41 11.28
N GLU A 42 -9.18 -10.53 10.31
CA GLU A 42 -10.45 -9.84 10.19
C GLU A 42 -11.37 -10.56 9.20
N VAL A 43 -12.57 -10.90 9.65
CA VAL A 43 -13.64 -11.51 8.84
C VAL A 43 -14.92 -10.75 9.15
N ASP A 44 -15.58 -10.22 8.13
CA ASP A 44 -16.84 -9.46 8.26
C ASP A 44 -16.80 -8.36 9.35
N ASN A 45 -15.70 -7.57 9.35
CA ASN A 45 -15.43 -6.49 10.33
C ASN A 45 -15.30 -6.95 11.80
N LYS A 46 -15.11 -8.24 12.04
CA LYS A 46 -14.79 -8.81 13.36
C LYS A 46 -13.38 -9.36 13.38
N LEU A 47 -12.70 -9.21 14.52
CA LEU A 47 -11.37 -9.76 14.73
C LEU A 47 -11.46 -11.12 15.39
N TYR A 48 -10.66 -12.05 14.89
CA TYR A 48 -10.50 -13.38 15.44
C TYR A 48 -9.03 -13.62 15.76
N LYS A 49 -8.75 -14.29 16.88
CA LYS A 49 -7.43 -14.85 17.19
C LYS A 49 -7.32 -16.19 16.46
N PRO A 50 -6.40 -16.30 15.48
CA PRO A 50 -6.21 -17.55 14.76
C PRO A 50 -5.29 -18.50 15.54
N GLU A 51 -5.70 -19.76 15.64
CA GLU A 51 -4.82 -20.88 15.98
C GLU A 51 -4.65 -21.73 14.71
N ILE A 52 -3.43 -21.76 14.18
CA ILE A 52 -3.12 -22.43 12.92
C ILE A 52 -2.16 -23.58 13.20
N ALA A 53 -2.54 -24.77 12.76
CA ALA A 53 -1.68 -25.94 12.80
C ALA A 53 -0.44 -25.69 11.94
N LYS A 54 0.75 -26.04 12.45
CA LYS A 54 2.00 -25.78 11.73
C LYS A 54 2.02 -26.41 10.34
N ASP A 55 1.43 -27.60 10.20
CA ASP A 55 1.30 -28.35 8.94
C ASP A 55 0.14 -27.86 8.04
N GLY A 56 -0.59 -26.84 8.46
CA GLY A 56 -1.72 -26.29 7.73
C GLY A 56 -2.99 -27.14 7.76
N ALA A 57 -3.04 -28.20 8.58
CA ALA A 57 -4.18 -29.13 8.62
C ALA A 57 -5.49 -28.45 9.07
N PHE A 58 -5.40 -27.45 9.96
CA PHE A 58 -6.56 -26.70 10.42
C PHE A 58 -6.24 -25.26 10.79
N ILE A 59 -7.30 -24.47 10.85
CA ILE A 59 -7.35 -23.15 11.49
C ILE A 59 -8.57 -23.09 12.40
N ILE A 60 -8.38 -22.63 13.63
CA ILE A 60 -9.46 -22.30 14.57
C ILE A 60 -9.49 -20.78 14.72
N LEU A 61 -10.69 -20.21 14.65
CA LEU A 61 -10.90 -18.77 14.78
C LEU A 61 -11.74 -18.50 16.02
N THR A 62 -11.12 -17.93 17.05
CA THR A 62 -11.80 -17.53 18.28
C THR A 62 -12.02 -16.02 18.24
N GLU A 63 -13.25 -15.55 18.42
CA GLU A 63 -13.56 -14.12 18.40
C GLU A 63 -12.72 -13.35 19.43
N ALA A 64 -12.15 -12.22 19.03
CA ALA A 64 -11.30 -11.36 19.84
C ALA A 64 -12.12 -10.19 20.39
N ALA A 65 -12.84 -10.42 21.50
CA ALA A 65 -13.70 -9.40 22.11
C ALA A 65 -12.91 -8.25 22.77
N ASP A 66 -11.78 -8.57 23.43
CA ASP A 66 -11.03 -7.62 24.26
C ASP A 66 -9.82 -7.01 23.52
N VAL A 67 -10.03 -6.49 22.31
CA VAL A 67 -8.97 -5.84 21.54
C VAL A 67 -8.88 -4.36 21.89
N SER A 68 -7.73 -3.93 22.39
CA SER A 68 -7.42 -2.51 22.58
C SER A 68 -7.14 -1.84 21.23
N TYR A 69 -7.71 -0.65 21.03
CA TYR A 69 -7.54 0.13 19.81
C TYR A 69 -6.86 1.48 20.07
N GLY A 70 -6.11 1.94 19.07
CA GLY A 70 -5.70 3.33 18.95
C GLY A 70 -6.26 3.97 17.69
N THR A 71 -5.99 5.26 17.53
CA THR A 71 -6.49 6.06 16.40
C THR A 71 -5.32 6.46 15.51
N VAL A 72 -5.50 6.33 14.19
CA VAL A 72 -4.57 6.85 13.18
C VAL A 72 -5.28 7.92 12.37
N ARG A 73 -4.63 9.07 12.24
CA ARG A 73 -5.08 10.19 11.41
C ARG A 73 -4.22 10.30 10.16
N ILE A 74 -4.87 10.34 9.00
CA ILE A 74 -4.27 10.52 7.68
C ILE A 74 -5.01 11.62 6.93
N SER A 75 -4.61 11.91 5.67
CA SER A 75 -5.36 12.86 4.85
C SER A 75 -6.82 12.41 4.69
N LYS A 76 -7.75 13.37 4.82
CA LYS A 76 -9.19 13.15 4.67
C LYS A 76 -9.60 12.70 3.26
N ASP A 77 -8.75 12.93 2.27
CA ASP A 77 -9.01 12.59 0.87
C ASP A 77 -8.67 11.13 0.56
N VAL A 78 -8.02 10.42 1.50
CA VAL A 78 -7.68 9.01 1.33
C VAL A 78 -8.94 8.16 1.40
N SER A 79 -9.22 7.45 0.29
CA SER A 79 -10.38 6.58 0.12
C SER A 79 -10.14 5.15 0.61
N SER A 80 -8.90 4.68 0.62
CA SER A 80 -8.52 3.38 1.16
C SER A 80 -7.13 3.41 1.79
N PHE A 81 -6.96 2.66 2.87
CA PHE A 81 -5.71 2.57 3.62
C PHE A 81 -5.48 1.14 4.08
N SER A 82 -4.32 0.57 3.74
CA SER A 82 -3.94 -0.80 4.09
C SER A 82 -2.65 -0.80 4.89
N VAL A 83 -2.65 -1.53 6.01
CA VAL A 83 -1.52 -1.64 6.93
C VAL A 83 -1.31 -3.07 7.36
N GLY A 84 -0.04 -3.45 7.49
CA GLY A 84 0.37 -4.79 7.87
C GLY A 84 1.36 -4.76 9.03
N GLY A 85 1.33 -5.81 9.85
CA GLY A 85 2.29 -6.00 10.94
C GLY A 85 2.05 -7.33 11.65
N MET A 86 2.60 -7.48 12.86
CA MET A 86 2.43 -8.71 13.65
C MET A 86 0.97 -9.04 13.97
N ASN A 87 0.11 -8.02 13.98
CA ASN A 87 -1.32 -8.17 14.21
C ASN A 87 -2.11 -8.64 12.98
N GLY A 88 -1.49 -8.74 11.81
CA GLY A 88 -2.13 -9.11 10.55
C GLY A 88 -2.19 -7.96 9.54
N LEU A 89 -3.04 -8.14 8.52
CA LEU A 89 -3.29 -7.16 7.45
C LEU A 89 -4.68 -6.54 7.63
N PHE A 90 -4.73 -5.22 7.74
CA PHE A 90 -5.96 -4.45 7.92
C PHE A 90 -6.20 -3.55 6.72
N ASN A 91 -7.35 -3.74 6.07
CA ASN A 91 -7.85 -2.86 5.01
C ASN A 91 -8.92 -1.96 5.62
N ARG A 92 -8.77 -0.65 5.44
CA ARG A 92 -9.61 0.36 6.09
C ARG A 92 -10.10 1.36 5.06
N LYS A 93 -11.34 1.80 5.24
CA LYS A 93 -11.91 2.98 4.58
C LYS A 93 -11.92 4.09 5.63
N PRO A 94 -11.01 5.07 5.53
CA PRO A 94 -10.96 6.16 6.50
C PRO A 94 -12.26 6.96 6.49
N GLU A 95 -12.74 7.34 7.67
CA GLU A 95 -13.87 8.26 7.82
C GLU A 95 -13.30 9.63 8.20
N ASN A 96 -13.37 10.59 7.26
CA ASN A 96 -12.78 11.93 7.43
C ASN A 96 -11.30 11.88 7.87
N GLY A 97 -10.53 10.97 7.27
CA GLY A 97 -9.10 10.77 7.56
C GLY A 97 -8.82 10.03 8.87
N VAL A 98 -9.82 9.44 9.53
CA VAL A 98 -9.66 8.71 10.79
C VAL A 98 -9.79 7.21 10.57
N VAL A 99 -8.88 6.44 11.15
CA VAL A 99 -8.86 4.98 11.12
C VAL A 99 -8.62 4.43 12.53
N LYS A 100 -9.36 3.39 12.92
CA LYS A 100 -9.09 2.60 14.13
C LYS A 100 -8.31 1.33 13.80
N LEU A 101 -7.27 1.06 14.59
CA LEU A 101 -6.43 -0.13 14.47
C LEU A 101 -6.17 -0.73 15.84
N PRO A 102 -6.02 -2.07 15.95
CA PRO A 102 -5.55 -2.69 17.18
C PRO A 102 -4.20 -2.10 17.60
N VAL A 103 -3.94 -2.02 18.90
CA VAL A 103 -2.64 -1.60 19.44
C VAL A 103 -1.53 -2.52 18.91
N GLY A 104 -0.45 -1.94 18.40
CA GLY A 104 0.68 -2.69 17.84
C GLY A 104 1.53 -1.88 16.86
N ASP A 105 2.53 -2.54 16.29
CA ASP A 105 3.44 -1.98 15.29
C ASP A 105 3.04 -2.39 13.87
N TYR A 106 3.05 -1.41 12.97
CA TYR A 106 2.56 -1.53 11.61
C TYR A 106 3.48 -0.88 10.59
N ARG A 107 3.32 -1.29 9.34
CA ARG A 107 3.84 -0.60 8.16
C ARG A 107 2.70 -0.35 7.19
N ILE A 108 2.81 0.73 6.42
CA ILE A 108 1.85 1.05 5.37
C ILE A 108 2.10 0.09 4.21
N VAL A 109 1.08 -0.67 3.85
CA VAL A 109 1.10 -1.57 2.69
C VAL A 109 0.74 -0.76 1.45
N SER A 110 -0.40 -0.08 1.49
CA SER A 110 -0.86 0.77 0.40
C SER A 110 -1.89 1.80 0.87
N TRP A 111 -2.14 2.79 0.04
CA TRP A 111 -3.25 3.73 0.18
C TRP A 111 -3.75 4.15 -1.19
N SER A 112 -5.00 4.61 -1.28
CA SER A 112 -5.50 5.24 -2.49
C SER A 112 -6.39 6.44 -2.22
N LEU A 113 -6.39 7.40 -3.15
CA LEU A 113 -7.35 8.49 -3.20
C LEU A 113 -7.97 8.58 -4.59
N ILE A 114 -9.21 9.05 -4.64
CA ILE A 114 -9.99 9.18 -5.86
C ILE A 114 -10.53 10.60 -5.95
N LYS A 115 -10.29 11.26 -7.07
CA LYS A 115 -10.82 12.60 -7.37
C LYS A 115 -11.41 12.60 -8.78
N ASN A 116 -12.43 13.42 -9.00
CA ASN A 116 -12.91 13.71 -10.35
C ASN A 116 -12.38 15.09 -10.76
N ASP A 117 -11.95 15.24 -12.01
CA ASP A 117 -11.65 16.56 -12.57
C ASP A 117 -12.92 17.30 -12.98
N ASP A 118 -12.78 18.57 -13.41
CA ASP A 118 -13.90 19.42 -13.83
C ASP A 118 -14.71 18.87 -15.02
N LYS A 119 -14.18 17.86 -15.71
CA LYS A 119 -14.83 17.16 -16.83
C LYS A 119 -15.45 15.82 -16.40
N GLY A 120 -15.46 15.52 -15.10
CA GLY A 120 -15.98 14.28 -14.54
C GLY A 120 -15.07 13.07 -14.79
N VAL A 121 -13.82 13.27 -15.23
CA VAL A 121 -12.89 12.15 -15.39
C VAL A 121 -12.40 11.71 -14.03
N LYS A 122 -12.48 10.41 -13.76
CA LYS A 122 -12.02 9.80 -12.52
C LYS A 122 -10.51 9.63 -12.55
N TRP A 123 -9.83 10.21 -11.58
CA TRP A 123 -8.41 10.02 -11.30
C TRP A 123 -8.23 9.25 -10.00
N GLU A 124 -7.35 8.27 -10.01
CA GLU A 124 -6.99 7.49 -8.83
C GLU A 124 -5.47 7.52 -8.66
N LEU A 125 -5.01 7.88 -7.47
CA LEU A 125 -3.63 7.68 -7.04
C LEU A 125 -3.59 6.49 -6.11
N ARG A 126 -2.60 5.61 -6.31
CA ARG A 126 -2.31 4.50 -5.40
C ARG A 126 -0.87 4.57 -4.94
N GLY A 127 -0.65 4.78 -3.65
CA GLY A 127 0.66 4.68 -3.04
C GLY A 127 0.92 3.27 -2.56
N SER A 128 2.11 2.74 -2.85
CA SER A 128 2.55 1.44 -2.33
C SER A 128 4.04 1.47 -2.00
N SER A 129 4.40 0.68 -0.98
CA SER A 129 5.77 0.58 -0.48
C SER A 129 6.44 -0.66 -1.06
N TYR A 130 6.95 -0.61 -2.29
CA TYR A 130 7.53 -1.79 -2.95
C TYR A 130 8.91 -2.19 -2.41
N ARG A 131 9.68 -1.27 -1.82
CA ARG A 131 11.04 -1.53 -1.31
C ARG A 131 11.37 -0.59 -0.16
N GLY A 132 11.34 -1.07 1.08
CA GLY A 132 11.78 -0.29 2.24
C GLY A 132 11.04 1.05 2.45
N GLY A 133 9.80 1.15 1.98
CA GLY A 133 8.93 2.33 2.14
C GLY A 133 8.59 2.60 3.61
N PRO A 134 7.87 3.71 3.90
CA PRO A 134 7.91 4.47 5.15
C PRO A 134 8.09 3.63 6.41
N GLY A 135 8.98 4.12 7.28
CA GLY A 135 9.26 3.52 8.58
C GLY A 135 7.99 3.06 9.29
N GLY A 136 8.10 1.95 10.00
CA GLY A 136 6.98 1.44 10.78
C GLY A 136 6.45 2.50 11.77
N PHE A 137 5.19 2.39 12.13
CA PHE A 137 4.55 3.23 13.13
C PHE A 137 3.88 2.37 14.19
N THR A 138 3.83 2.89 15.41
CA THR A 138 3.18 2.25 16.55
C THR A 138 1.82 2.90 16.80
N VAL A 139 0.80 2.07 16.99
CA VAL A 139 -0.53 2.46 17.47
C VAL A 139 -0.61 2.13 18.95
N LYS A 140 -0.92 3.13 19.78
CA LYS A 140 -1.07 2.99 21.23
C LYS A 140 -2.51 3.19 21.66
N SER A 141 -2.88 2.58 22.78
CA SER A 141 -4.25 2.63 23.29
C SER A 141 -4.64 4.06 23.67
N GLY A 142 -5.80 4.52 23.20
CA GLY A 142 -6.32 5.85 23.53
C GLY A 142 -5.53 7.03 22.95
N GLU A 143 -4.45 6.78 22.19
CA GLU A 143 -3.66 7.82 21.53
C GLU A 143 -4.06 7.98 20.05
N GLU A 144 -3.87 9.19 19.54
CA GLU A 144 -3.97 9.49 18.12
C GLU A 144 -2.57 9.64 17.50
N LYS A 145 -2.32 8.91 16.41
CA LYS A 145 -1.09 9.01 15.62
C LYS A 145 -1.38 9.61 14.25
N SER A 146 -0.82 10.78 13.98
CA SER A 146 -0.88 11.38 12.63
C SER A 146 0.20 10.81 11.72
N LEU A 147 -0.17 10.42 10.50
CA LEU A 147 0.73 9.99 9.44
C LEU A 147 0.54 10.90 8.22
N ALA A 148 1.65 11.26 7.57
CA ALA A 148 1.66 12.04 6.34
C ALA A 148 1.39 11.14 5.12
N VAL A 149 0.20 10.54 5.08
CA VAL A 149 -0.28 9.65 4.02
C VAL A 149 -1.24 10.40 3.10
N GLY A 150 -1.01 10.31 1.79
CA GLY A 150 -1.77 11.00 0.76
C GLY A 150 -0.91 12.03 0.01
N GLU A 151 -1.56 13.07 -0.50
CA GLU A 151 -0.87 14.22 -1.10
C GLU A 151 0.02 14.98 -0.09
N PRO A 152 1.07 15.68 -0.55
CA PRO A 152 1.47 15.88 -1.95
C PRO A 152 2.13 14.65 -2.60
N VAL A 153 1.91 14.53 -3.91
CA VAL A 153 2.65 13.61 -4.78
C VAL A 153 3.58 14.41 -5.69
N TYR A 154 4.80 13.92 -5.88
CA TYR A 154 5.85 14.56 -6.65
C TYR A 154 6.13 13.81 -7.93
N SER A 155 6.24 14.53 -9.05
CA SER A 155 6.78 13.99 -10.30
C SER A 155 8.27 14.25 -10.37
N LYS A 156 9.07 13.19 -10.22
CA LYS A 156 10.53 13.26 -10.31
C LYS A 156 11.00 12.86 -11.70
N ALA A 157 11.72 13.75 -12.38
CA ALA A 157 12.43 13.45 -13.61
C ALA A 157 13.92 13.29 -13.32
N GLN A 158 14.50 12.19 -13.79
CA GLN A 158 15.92 11.88 -13.67
C GLN A 158 16.49 11.63 -15.05
N TYR A 159 17.79 11.88 -15.21
CA TYR A 159 18.50 11.51 -16.42
C TYR A 159 19.81 10.82 -16.09
N GLN A 160 20.21 9.92 -16.96
CA GLN A 160 21.51 9.26 -16.93
C GLN A 160 22.17 9.41 -18.30
N LYS A 161 23.45 9.77 -18.32
CA LYS A 161 24.26 9.80 -19.53
C LYS A 161 25.07 8.52 -19.63
N SER A 162 25.01 7.86 -20.78
CA SER A 162 25.87 6.72 -21.11
C SER A 162 26.50 6.97 -22.48
N GLY A 163 27.80 7.25 -22.51
CA GLY A 163 28.49 7.69 -23.72
C GLY A 163 27.88 8.97 -24.30
N THR A 164 27.33 8.89 -25.51
CA THR A 164 26.63 9.98 -26.20
C THR A 164 25.12 9.97 -25.99
N SER A 165 24.57 8.94 -25.34
CA SER A 165 23.14 8.77 -25.13
C SER A 165 22.69 9.33 -23.77
N TYR A 166 21.50 9.89 -23.75
CA TYR A 166 20.80 10.32 -22.53
C TYR A 166 19.56 9.46 -22.36
N MET A 167 19.44 8.83 -21.21
CA MET A 167 18.22 8.13 -20.77
C MET A 167 17.51 9.03 -19.78
N PHE A 168 16.20 9.22 -19.96
CA PHE A 168 15.35 9.96 -19.04
C PHE A 168 14.38 8.98 -18.40
N ASN A 169 14.10 9.18 -17.11
CA ASN A 169 13.06 8.45 -16.39
C ASN A 169 12.17 9.45 -15.64
N GLN A 170 10.88 9.19 -15.59
CA GLN A 170 9.93 9.93 -14.78
C GLN A 170 9.22 8.95 -13.84
N ASN A 171 9.24 9.26 -12.55
CA ASN A 171 8.54 8.50 -11.52
C ASN A 171 7.65 9.43 -10.69
N LEU A 172 6.52 8.90 -10.22
CA LEU A 172 5.69 9.55 -9.22
C LEU A 172 6.02 8.99 -7.84
N GLU A 173 6.28 9.88 -6.88
CA GLU A 173 6.60 9.52 -5.49
C GLU A 173 5.72 10.29 -4.51
N GLY A 174 5.28 9.62 -3.45
CA GLY A 174 4.52 10.24 -2.37
C GLY A 174 5.40 10.95 -1.34
N GLY A 175 4.76 11.60 -0.38
CA GLY A 175 5.43 12.37 0.67
C GLY A 175 6.35 11.57 1.59
N GLN A 176 6.23 10.24 1.60
CA GLN A 176 7.06 9.33 2.39
C GLN A 176 7.97 8.44 1.52
N GLY A 177 8.12 8.77 0.24
CA GLY A 177 8.94 8.00 -0.71
C GLY A 177 8.25 6.73 -1.24
N GLU A 178 6.95 6.59 -1.01
CA GLU A 178 6.15 5.54 -1.64
C GLU A 178 6.09 5.71 -3.15
N GLN A 179 6.06 4.60 -3.89
CA GLN A 179 5.84 4.63 -5.33
C GLN A 179 4.36 4.88 -5.60
N ILE A 180 4.07 5.80 -6.52
CA ILE A 180 2.71 6.18 -6.86
C ILE A 180 2.34 5.64 -8.24
N GLU A 181 1.25 4.89 -8.30
CA GLU A 181 0.52 4.58 -9.53
C GLU A 181 -0.57 5.65 -9.75
N LEU A 182 -0.69 6.14 -10.98
CA LEU A 182 -1.72 7.08 -11.40
C LEU A 182 -2.61 6.40 -12.45
N LEU A 183 -3.91 6.41 -12.21
CA LEU A 183 -4.92 5.87 -13.12
C LEU A 183 -5.92 6.95 -13.53
N ARG A 184 -6.33 6.89 -14.79
CA ARG A 184 -7.38 7.71 -15.40
C ARG A 184 -8.49 6.78 -15.89
N ASN A 185 -9.69 6.92 -15.33
CA ASN A 185 -10.83 6.03 -15.58
C ASN A 185 -10.47 4.54 -15.43
N GLY A 186 -9.64 4.22 -14.44
CA GLY A 186 -9.21 2.84 -14.14
C GLY A 186 -8.11 2.29 -15.06
N ALA A 187 -7.62 3.06 -16.02
CA ALA A 187 -6.52 2.68 -16.90
C ALA A 187 -5.31 3.59 -16.71
N GLN A 188 -4.13 3.11 -17.11
CA GLN A 188 -2.94 3.93 -17.15
C GLN A 188 -3.15 5.13 -18.11
N PRO A 189 -2.86 6.38 -17.69
CA PRO A 189 -3.03 7.55 -18.55
C PRO A 189 -2.06 7.49 -19.74
N PRO A 190 -2.19 8.36 -20.75
CA PRO A 190 -1.17 8.49 -21.77
C PRO A 190 0.20 8.85 -21.16
N PRO A 191 1.31 8.31 -21.70
CA PRO A 191 2.64 8.62 -21.20
C PRO A 191 2.91 10.13 -21.18
N PRO A 192 3.68 10.63 -20.19
CA PRO A 192 4.10 12.01 -20.19
C PRO A 192 4.96 12.33 -21.42
N LYS A 193 4.97 13.61 -21.81
CA LYS A 193 5.83 14.12 -22.88
C LYS A 193 7.09 14.74 -22.28
N LEU A 194 8.21 14.55 -22.96
CA LEU A 194 9.50 15.16 -22.64
C LEU A 194 9.84 16.21 -23.69
N ARG A 195 10.10 17.45 -23.28
CA ARG A 195 10.64 18.48 -24.18
C ARG A 195 12.06 18.83 -23.77
N ILE A 196 12.99 18.73 -24.71
CA ILE A 196 14.39 19.07 -24.50
C ILE A 196 14.69 20.29 -25.37
N ARG A 197 15.15 21.37 -24.75
CA ARG A 197 15.50 22.62 -25.44
C ARG A 197 16.86 23.12 -24.98
N SER A 198 17.72 23.49 -25.93
CA SER A 198 18.97 24.17 -25.61
C SER A 198 18.73 25.64 -25.25
N ARG A 199 19.63 26.21 -24.44
CA ARG A 199 19.50 27.61 -23.97
C ARG A 199 19.50 28.62 -25.11
N ASP A 200 20.28 28.36 -26.15
CA ASP A 200 20.37 29.17 -27.38
C ASP A 200 19.22 28.90 -28.37
N GLY A 201 18.37 27.91 -28.09
CA GLY A 201 17.23 27.54 -28.92
C GLY A 201 17.57 26.81 -30.22
N THR A 202 18.83 26.48 -30.48
CA THR A 202 19.26 25.73 -31.68
C THR A 202 18.79 24.29 -31.67
N TYR A 203 18.47 23.75 -30.48
CA TYR A 203 17.88 22.44 -30.28
C TYR A 203 16.54 22.57 -29.56
N ASP A 204 15.48 22.01 -30.14
CA ASP A 204 14.17 21.86 -29.52
C ASP A 204 13.51 20.58 -30.07
N ARG A 205 13.27 19.62 -29.18
CA ARG A 205 12.65 18.34 -29.51
C ARG A 205 11.63 17.95 -28.46
N ALA A 206 10.50 17.46 -28.93
CA ALA A 206 9.49 16.81 -28.11
C ALA A 206 9.56 15.29 -28.35
N LEU A 207 9.64 14.55 -27.26
CA LEU A 207 9.69 13.09 -27.19
C LEU A 207 8.52 12.63 -26.30
N SER A 208 8.18 11.35 -26.39
CA SER A 208 7.21 10.72 -25.47
C SER A 208 7.94 9.67 -24.65
N PHE A 209 7.59 9.56 -23.37
CA PHE A 209 7.98 8.40 -22.60
C PHE A 209 7.20 7.17 -23.09
N GLU A 210 7.74 5.99 -22.80
CA GLU A 210 7.04 4.71 -22.95
C GLU A 210 6.88 4.10 -21.56
N TYR A 211 5.77 3.41 -21.33
CA TYR A 211 5.62 2.60 -20.13
C TYR A 211 6.44 1.32 -20.29
N GLY A 212 7.18 0.97 -19.23
CA GLY A 212 8.00 -0.24 -19.16
C GLY A 212 7.58 -1.14 -18.00
#